data_AF-A0A6G2DDM5-F1
#
_entry.id   AF-A0A6G2DDM5-F1
#
_cell.length_a   1.000
_cell.length_b   1.000
_cell.length_c   1.000
_cell.angle_alpha   90.00
_cell.angle_beta   90.00
_cell.angle_gamma   90.00
#
_symmetry.space_group_name_H-M   'P 1'
#
loop_
_entity.id
_entity.type
_entity.pdbx_description
1 polymer ?
#
loop_
_entity_poly.entity_id
_entity_poly.type
_entity_poly.pdbx_seq_one_letter_code
_entity_poly.pdbx_strand_id
1 'polypeptide(L)'
;VYSGPDVENLGKFYDEMGFKQLKQALNVSSADVSESLDFTIVDQISQDMLSEESIFHFELFGENYHTDNLVGFAWSCGDKLYATDKLELLQDPIFKDFLEKTSLRVYDFKKDKVLLQRFGVDLQAPAFDIRLAKYLLSTVEDNEIATIASLYGQTYLVDDETFYGKGVKKAIPEREKFLEHLACKLA
;
A
#
# COMPACT_ATOMS: atom_id res chain seq x y z
N VAL A 1 -29.61 16.40 -28.54
CA VAL A 1 -29.63 16.00 -27.12
C VAL A 1 -28.30 15.31 -26.86
N TYR A 2 -27.52 15.78 -25.89
CA TYR A 2 -26.23 15.18 -25.53
C TYR A 2 -26.47 13.98 -24.62
N SER A 3 -25.92 12.82 -24.96
CA SER A 3 -26.16 11.53 -24.26
C SER A 3 -25.11 11.20 -23.19
N GLY A 4 -24.24 12.16 -22.85
CA GLY A 4 -23.08 11.92 -21.98
C GLY A 4 -21.81 11.56 -22.75
N PRO A 5 -20.66 11.50 -22.06
CA PRO A 5 -19.38 11.13 -22.66
C PRO A 5 -19.33 9.63 -22.99
N ASP A 6 -18.73 9.29 -24.13
CA ASP A 6 -18.44 7.90 -24.52
C ASP A 6 -17.16 7.44 -23.80
N VAL A 7 -17.35 6.85 -22.62
CA VAL A 7 -16.29 6.44 -21.70
C VAL A 7 -15.34 5.41 -22.34
N GLU A 8 -15.85 4.51 -23.18
CA GLU A 8 -15.05 3.46 -23.81
C GLU A 8 -14.09 4.04 -24.85
N ASN A 9 -14.58 4.93 -25.73
CA ASN A 9 -13.74 5.59 -26.71
C ASN A 9 -12.76 6.60 -26.08
N LEU A 10 -13.17 7.27 -24.99
CA LEU A 10 -12.31 8.19 -24.27
C LEU A 10 -11.16 7.46 -23.55
N GLY A 11 -11.43 6.28 -22.97
CA GLY A 11 -10.40 5.42 -22.38
C GLY A 11 -9.35 4.98 -23.40
N LYS A 12 -9.77 4.53 -24.60
CA LYS A 12 -8.86 4.16 -25.70
C LYS A 12 -8.01 5.35 -26.16
N PHE A 13 -8.61 6.53 -26.28
CA PHE A 13 -7.89 7.76 -26.62
C PHE A 13 -6.83 8.12 -25.58
N TYR A 14 -7.12 7.95 -24.29
CA TYR A 14 -6.15 8.18 -23.23
C TYR A 14 -5.00 7.17 -23.25
N ASP A 15 -5.25 5.91 -23.63
CA ASP A 15 -4.18 4.92 -23.86
C ASP A 15 -3.28 5.33 -25.02
N GLU A 16 -3.84 5.73 -26.16
CA GLU A 16 -3.07 6.16 -27.34
C GLU A 16 -2.19 7.39 -27.05
N MET A 17 -2.69 8.32 -26.24
CA MET A 17 -1.97 9.56 -25.88
C MET A 17 -1.03 9.39 -24.68
N GLY A 18 -1.03 8.22 -24.03
CA GLY A 18 -0.25 7.97 -22.82
C GLY A 18 -0.75 8.73 -21.59
N PHE A 19 -2.02 9.17 -21.57
CA PHE A 19 -2.63 9.94 -20.49
C PHE A 19 -3.12 9.05 -19.34
N LYS A 20 -2.18 8.38 -18.68
CA LYS A 20 -2.46 7.42 -17.59
C LYS A 20 -3.32 8.01 -16.47
N GLN A 21 -3.00 9.23 -16.01
CA GLN A 21 -3.74 9.90 -14.94
C GLN A 21 -5.20 10.22 -15.32
N LEU A 22 -5.42 10.67 -16.56
CA LEU A 22 -6.78 10.96 -17.04
C LEU A 22 -7.60 9.69 -17.23
N LYS A 23 -6.96 8.58 -17.65
CA LYS A 23 -7.60 7.26 -17.71
C LYS A 23 -7.99 6.75 -16.33
N GLN A 24 -7.12 6.85 -15.35
CA GLN A 24 -7.44 6.49 -13.96
C GLN A 24 -8.62 7.32 -13.44
N ALA A 25 -8.60 8.64 -13.63
CA ALA A 25 -9.70 9.53 -13.23
C ALA A 25 -11.03 9.19 -13.94
N LEU A 26 -10.97 8.79 -15.21
CA LEU A 26 -12.14 8.34 -15.98
C LEU A 26 -12.74 7.05 -15.39
N ASN A 27 -11.89 6.09 -15.03
CA ASN A 27 -12.35 4.85 -14.38
C ASN A 27 -13.00 5.12 -13.03
N VAL A 28 -12.43 6.02 -12.21
CA VAL A 28 -13.01 6.42 -10.92
C VAL A 28 -14.37 7.11 -11.09
N SER A 29 -14.52 7.95 -12.13
CA SER A 29 -15.79 8.64 -12.45
C SER A 29 -16.89 7.67 -12.91
N SER A 30 -16.48 6.50 -13.41
CA SER A 30 -17.37 5.44 -13.92
C SER A 30 -17.69 4.40 -12.85
N ALA A 31 -16.95 4.41 -11.74
CA ALA A 31 -17.01 3.43 -10.68
C ALA A 31 -17.67 4.03 -9.43
N ASP A 32 -19.01 4.08 -9.43
CA ASP A 32 -19.80 3.95 -8.19
C ASP A 32 -19.76 2.50 -7.64
N VAL A 33 -18.86 1.66 -8.16
CA VAL A 33 -18.62 0.29 -7.74
C VAL A 33 -17.13 0.14 -7.56
N SER A 34 -16.67 0.24 -6.31
CA SER A 34 -15.36 -0.27 -5.91
C SER A 34 -15.30 -1.72 -6.37
N GLU A 35 -14.46 -2.06 -7.35
CA GLU A 35 -14.08 -3.46 -7.53
C GLU A 35 -13.49 -3.90 -6.20
N SER A 36 -14.19 -4.80 -5.51
CA SER A 36 -13.74 -5.33 -4.22
C SER A 36 -12.41 -6.03 -4.44
N LEU A 37 -11.34 -5.51 -3.83
CA LEU A 37 -10.04 -6.13 -3.88
C LEU A 37 -10.09 -7.47 -3.12
N ASP A 38 -9.65 -8.56 -3.75
CA ASP A 38 -9.57 -9.85 -3.06
C ASP A 38 -8.33 -9.87 -2.15
N PHE A 39 -8.55 -9.84 -0.85
CA PHE A 39 -7.48 -9.92 0.15
C PHE A 39 -7.93 -10.75 1.35
N THR A 40 -6.96 -11.31 2.06
CA THR A 40 -7.20 -12.13 3.25
C THR A 40 -6.83 -11.37 4.51
N ILE A 41 -7.78 -11.24 5.44
CA ILE A 41 -7.49 -10.78 6.81
C ILE A 41 -6.80 -11.91 7.58
N VAL A 42 -5.59 -11.66 8.06
CA VAL A 42 -4.76 -12.69 8.68
C VAL A 42 -4.81 -12.59 10.21
N ASP A 43 -5.23 -13.68 10.82
CA ASP A 43 -5.22 -13.85 12.28
C ASP A 43 -4.10 -14.77 12.78
N GLN A 44 -3.50 -15.56 11.88
CA GLN A 44 -2.41 -16.51 12.15
C GLN A 44 -1.51 -16.62 10.93
N ILE A 45 -0.19 -16.65 11.15
CA ILE A 45 0.79 -16.75 10.06
C ILE A 45 0.97 -18.22 9.65
N SER A 46 1.00 -18.46 8.35
CA SER A 46 1.43 -19.73 7.77
C SER A 46 2.51 -19.51 6.71
N GLN A 47 3.35 -20.51 6.50
CA GLN A 47 4.53 -20.38 5.62
C GLN A 47 4.15 -20.17 4.14
N ASP A 48 2.99 -20.65 3.71
CA ASP A 48 2.47 -20.45 2.35
C ASP A 48 2.00 -19.01 2.07
N MET A 49 1.95 -18.16 3.09
CA MET A 49 1.67 -16.72 2.96
C MET A 49 2.94 -15.90 2.70
N LEU A 50 4.13 -16.50 2.70
CA LEU A 50 5.42 -15.79 2.67
C LEU A 50 6.25 -16.21 1.47
N SER A 51 6.82 -15.22 0.77
CA SER A 51 7.72 -15.41 -0.37
C SER A 51 8.83 -14.39 -0.34
N GLU A 52 10.04 -14.71 -0.81
CA GLU A 52 11.13 -13.74 -0.93
C GLU A 52 10.78 -12.55 -1.84
N GLU A 53 9.81 -12.74 -2.74
CA GLU A 53 9.28 -11.70 -3.63
C GLU A 53 8.15 -10.88 -3.01
N SER A 54 7.75 -11.20 -1.77
CA SER A 54 6.71 -10.48 -1.05
C SER A 54 7.07 -9.00 -0.86
N ILE A 55 6.09 -8.14 -1.12
CA ILE A 55 6.18 -6.71 -0.83
C ILE A 55 5.49 -6.48 0.50
N PHE A 56 6.15 -5.77 1.41
CA PHE A 56 5.63 -5.46 2.74
C PHE A 56 5.34 -3.97 2.87
N HIS A 57 4.24 -3.68 3.58
CA HIS A 57 3.86 -2.34 3.95
C HIS A 57 3.45 -2.29 5.43
N PHE A 58 4.16 -1.47 6.20
CA PHE A 58 3.89 -1.25 7.63
C PHE A 58 3.27 0.12 7.84
N GLU A 59 2.05 0.14 8.39
CA GLU A 59 1.24 1.34 8.51
C GLU A 59 1.43 2.05 9.84
N LEU A 60 1.88 3.31 9.76
CA LEU A 60 2.00 4.21 10.88
C LEU A 60 0.78 5.13 10.93
N PHE A 61 0.08 5.17 12.06
CA PHE A 61 -0.96 6.19 12.25
C PHE A 61 -0.36 7.44 12.89
N GLY A 62 0.25 8.28 12.06
CA GLY A 62 1.03 9.43 12.48
C GLY A 62 2.05 9.82 11.43
N GLU A 63 3.02 10.64 11.82
CA GLU A 63 4.14 11.03 10.94
C GLU A 63 5.50 10.65 11.54
N ASN A 64 5.58 10.54 12.87
CA ASN A 64 6.82 10.33 13.57
C ASN A 64 7.02 8.85 13.90
N TYR A 65 7.79 8.15 13.06
CA TYR A 65 8.10 6.73 13.24
C TYR A 65 8.91 6.39 14.51
N HIS A 66 9.44 7.38 15.23
CA HIS A 66 10.05 7.15 16.55
C HIS A 66 9.02 7.07 17.68
N THR A 67 7.88 7.76 17.57
CA THR A 67 6.93 7.93 18.68
C THR A 67 5.54 7.37 18.37
N ASP A 68 5.09 7.48 17.13
CA ASP A 68 3.75 7.09 16.72
C ASP A 68 3.66 5.57 16.56
N ASN A 69 2.47 5.00 16.73
CA ASN A 69 2.31 3.55 16.77
C ASN A 69 2.08 2.96 15.38
N LEU A 70 2.70 1.80 15.15
CA LEU A 70 2.28 0.89 14.10
C LEU A 70 0.83 0.49 14.39
N VAL A 71 -0.04 0.52 13.37
CA VAL A 71 -1.48 0.23 13.52
C VAL A 71 -1.95 -0.96 12.71
N GLY A 72 -1.12 -1.41 11.77
CA GLY A 72 -1.38 -2.58 10.96
C GLY A 72 -0.28 -2.75 9.93
N PHE A 73 -0.31 -3.87 9.22
CA PHE A 73 0.58 -4.13 8.11
C PHE A 73 -0.08 -5.05 7.10
N ALA A 74 0.41 -4.97 5.87
CA ALA A 74 -0.03 -5.81 4.76
C ALA A 74 1.18 -6.34 4.01
N TRP A 75 0.99 -7.46 3.31
CA TRP A 75 2.00 -8.00 2.42
C TRP A 75 1.38 -8.79 1.26
N SER A 76 2.14 -8.93 0.18
CA SER A 76 1.77 -9.75 -0.97
C SER A 76 2.48 -11.10 -0.96
N CYS A 77 1.91 -12.12 -1.59
CA CYS A 77 2.61 -13.37 -1.92
C CYS A 77 2.09 -13.91 -3.25
N GLY A 78 2.85 -13.70 -4.32
CA GLY A 78 2.32 -13.90 -5.68
C GLY A 78 1.16 -12.93 -5.90
N ASP A 79 0.02 -13.46 -6.38
CA ASP A 79 -1.18 -12.67 -6.65
C ASP A 79 -2.08 -12.46 -5.41
N LYS A 80 -1.69 -13.00 -4.25
CA LYS A 80 -2.48 -12.90 -3.01
C LYS A 80 -2.05 -11.71 -2.18
N LEU A 81 -3.03 -11.03 -1.59
CA LEU A 81 -2.83 -9.93 -0.66
C LEU A 81 -3.30 -10.33 0.75
N TYR A 82 -2.51 -9.97 1.74
CA TYR A 82 -2.77 -10.23 3.15
C TYR A 82 -2.70 -8.93 3.94
N ALA A 83 -3.59 -8.76 4.90
CA ALA A 83 -3.58 -7.60 5.78
C ALA A 83 -3.96 -7.99 7.22
N THR A 84 -3.38 -7.29 8.19
CA THR A 84 -3.71 -7.50 9.60
C THR A 84 -3.46 -6.25 10.45
N ASP A 85 -4.27 -6.09 11.48
CA ASP A 85 -4.12 -5.11 12.56
C ASP A 85 -3.53 -5.76 13.84
N LYS A 86 -3.25 -7.07 13.81
CA LYS A 86 -2.68 -7.83 14.92
C LYS A 86 -1.16 -7.71 14.96
N LEU A 87 -0.68 -6.72 15.69
CA LEU A 87 0.76 -6.43 15.83
C LEU A 87 1.51 -7.57 16.53
N GLU A 88 0.83 -8.38 17.34
CA GLU A 88 1.40 -9.56 17.99
C GLU A 88 1.94 -10.60 16.99
N LEU A 89 1.44 -10.61 15.75
CA LEU A 89 1.94 -11.51 14.70
C LEU A 89 3.40 -11.21 14.32
N LEU A 90 3.92 -10.02 14.62
CA LEU A 90 5.36 -9.71 14.49
C LEU A 90 6.25 -10.55 15.43
N GLN A 91 5.67 -11.14 16.48
CA GLN A 91 6.38 -12.05 17.39
C GLN A 91 6.17 -13.52 17.03
N ASP A 92 5.36 -13.82 16.01
CA ASP A 92 5.23 -15.19 15.52
C ASP A 92 6.61 -15.70 15.06
N PRO A 93 7.07 -16.89 15.50
CA PRO A 93 8.41 -17.37 15.17
C PRO A 93 8.65 -17.52 13.66
N ILE A 94 7.65 -17.93 12.88
CA ILE A 94 7.80 -18.12 11.43
C ILE A 94 7.92 -16.75 10.77
N PHE A 95 7.05 -15.82 11.15
CA PHE A 95 7.04 -14.48 10.58
C PHE A 95 8.29 -13.69 10.93
N LYS A 96 8.67 -13.71 12.21
CA LYS A 96 9.86 -13.02 12.69
C LYS A 96 11.13 -13.54 12.03
N ASP A 97 11.30 -14.85 11.96
CA ASP A 97 12.46 -15.47 11.31
C ASP A 97 12.55 -15.07 9.83
N PHE A 98 11.41 -15.04 9.14
CA PHE A 98 11.32 -14.59 7.75
C PHE A 98 11.71 -13.11 7.60
N LEU A 99 11.12 -12.20 8.39
CA LEU A 99 11.41 -10.76 8.32
C LEU A 99 12.88 -10.43 8.63
N GLU A 100 13.51 -11.17 9.54
CA GLU A 100 14.90 -10.93 9.95
C GLU A 100 15.96 -11.55 9.02
N LYS A 101 15.57 -12.50 8.15
CA LYS A 101 16.49 -13.21 7.24
C LYS A 101 16.30 -12.85 5.77
N THR A 102 15.14 -12.36 5.39
CA THR A 102 14.82 -12.03 4.00
C THR A 102 15.13 -10.57 3.70
N SER A 103 15.70 -10.30 2.52
CA SER A 103 15.85 -8.94 2.01
C SER A 103 14.51 -8.47 1.43
N LEU A 104 13.71 -7.78 2.24
CA LEU A 104 12.33 -7.43 1.88
C LEU A 104 12.24 -6.36 0.79
N ARG A 105 11.14 -6.35 0.03
CA ARG A 105 10.72 -5.22 -0.81
C ARG A 105 9.75 -4.37 0.00
N VAL A 106 10.02 -3.08 0.14
CA VAL A 106 9.27 -2.20 1.06
C VAL A 106 9.03 -0.79 0.51
N TYR A 107 8.16 -0.04 1.19
CA TYR A 107 7.99 1.39 1.03
C TYR A 107 8.57 2.12 2.25
N ASP A 108 9.71 2.80 2.05
CA ASP A 108 10.49 3.47 3.10
C ASP A 108 11.11 2.51 4.13
N PHE A 109 12.22 1.91 3.74
CA PHE A 109 12.97 0.97 4.58
C PHE A 109 13.43 1.58 5.90
N LYS A 110 13.82 2.86 5.91
CA LYS A 110 14.29 3.52 7.13
C LYS A 110 13.18 3.60 8.16
N LYS A 111 11.97 4.00 7.73
CA LYS A 111 10.78 4.03 8.58
C LYS A 111 10.48 2.64 9.14
N ASP A 112 10.41 1.64 8.27
CA ASP A 112 10.06 0.27 8.64
C ASP A 112 11.06 -0.33 9.63
N LYS A 113 12.37 -0.16 9.38
CA LYS A 113 13.42 -0.64 10.29
C LYS A 113 13.29 -0.03 11.69
N VAL A 114 13.07 1.27 11.81
CA VAL A 114 12.92 1.92 13.12
C VAL A 114 11.65 1.48 13.84
N LEU A 115 10.54 1.34 13.11
CA LEU A 115 9.27 0.88 13.68
C LEU A 115 9.39 -0.55 14.21
N LEU A 116 9.90 -1.47 13.39
CA LEU A 116 9.99 -2.89 13.74
C LEU A 116 11.03 -3.19 14.83
N GLN A 117 12.09 -2.38 14.95
CA GLN A 117 13.02 -2.47 16.08
C GLN A 117 12.33 -2.29 17.43
N ARG A 118 11.24 -1.51 17.52
CA ARG A 118 10.46 -1.37 18.76
C ARG A 118 9.71 -2.65 19.14
N PHE A 119 9.47 -3.52 18.18
CA PHE A 119 8.92 -4.86 18.36
C PHE A 119 10.03 -5.92 18.43
N GLY A 120 11.31 -5.52 18.49
CA GLY A 120 12.43 -6.47 18.55
C GLY A 120 12.60 -7.30 17.29
N VAL A 121 12.19 -6.77 16.12
CA VAL A 121 12.42 -7.34 14.79
C VAL A 121 13.48 -6.48 14.09
N ASP A 122 14.63 -7.06 13.73
CA ASP A 122 15.69 -6.34 13.02
C ASP A 122 15.72 -6.71 11.53
N LEU A 123 15.24 -5.78 10.70
CA LEU A 123 15.25 -5.97 9.25
C LEU A 123 16.67 -5.88 8.67
N GLN A 124 16.97 -6.81 7.75
CA GLN A 124 18.14 -6.72 6.87
C GLN A 124 17.98 -5.59 5.85
N ALA A 125 19.05 -5.29 5.12
CA ALA A 125 18.96 -4.38 3.98
C ALA A 125 17.86 -4.84 3.00
N PRO A 126 17.04 -3.91 2.48
CA PRO A 126 15.92 -4.27 1.63
C PRO A 126 16.45 -4.70 0.25
N ALA A 127 15.75 -5.62 -0.41
CA ALA A 127 15.98 -5.90 -1.82
C ALA A 127 15.54 -4.72 -2.70
N PHE A 128 14.52 -3.99 -2.26
CA PHE A 128 13.99 -2.82 -2.97
C PHE A 128 13.28 -1.84 -2.04
N ASP A 129 13.47 -0.54 -2.27
CA ASP A 129 12.74 0.55 -1.62
C ASP A 129 12.10 1.43 -2.69
N ILE A 130 10.76 1.35 -2.80
CA ILE A 130 10.04 2.05 -3.87
C ILE A 130 10.01 3.57 -3.67
N ARG A 131 10.04 4.05 -2.42
CA ARG A 131 10.09 5.48 -2.10
C ARG A 131 11.41 6.08 -2.60
N LEU A 132 12.51 5.38 -2.34
CA LEU A 132 13.83 5.77 -2.82
C LEU A 132 13.95 5.66 -4.34
N ALA A 133 13.43 4.57 -4.93
CA ALA A 133 13.43 4.38 -6.38
C ALA A 133 12.70 5.52 -7.09
N LYS A 134 11.49 5.89 -6.64
CA LYS A 134 10.76 7.02 -7.22
C LYS A 134 11.51 8.34 -7.02
N TYR A 135 12.10 8.58 -5.84
CA TYR A 135 12.88 9.79 -5.58
C TYR A 135 14.04 9.97 -6.57
N LEU A 136 14.69 8.87 -6.98
CA LEU A 136 15.75 8.89 -7.99
C LEU A 136 15.22 9.09 -9.41
N LEU A 137 14.02 8.58 -9.72
CA LEU A 137 13.39 8.74 -11.03
C LEU A 137 12.86 10.16 -11.27
N SER A 138 12.19 10.75 -10.29
CA SER A 138 11.61 12.09 -10.39
C SER A 138 11.52 12.77 -9.02
N THR A 139 11.90 14.05 -9.01
CA THR A 139 11.76 14.96 -7.87
C THR A 139 10.63 15.98 -8.06
N VAL A 140 9.84 15.86 -9.14
CA VAL A 140 8.76 16.81 -9.46
C VAL A 140 7.57 16.59 -8.55
N GLU A 141 7.11 15.33 -8.45
CA GLU A 141 5.98 14.95 -7.60
C GLU A 141 6.46 14.57 -6.19
N ASP A 142 5.53 14.44 -5.22
CA ASP A 142 5.86 13.84 -3.93
C ASP A 142 6.16 12.34 -4.06
N ASN A 143 6.62 11.73 -2.96
CA ASN A 143 7.01 10.31 -2.94
C ASN A 143 5.98 9.44 -2.22
N GLU A 144 4.73 9.88 -2.10
CA GLU A 144 3.68 9.12 -1.43
C GLU A 144 3.20 7.94 -2.28
N ILE A 145 2.72 6.87 -1.64
CA ILE A 145 2.29 5.64 -2.33
C ILE A 145 1.19 5.96 -3.35
N ALA A 146 0.21 6.80 -3.01
CA ALA A 146 -0.87 7.19 -3.92
C ALA A 146 -0.36 7.88 -5.19
N THR A 147 0.65 8.75 -5.05
CA THR A 147 1.32 9.41 -6.18
C THR A 147 2.10 8.42 -7.02
N ILE A 148 2.86 7.52 -6.39
CA ILE A 148 3.59 6.45 -7.08
C ILE A 148 2.63 5.55 -7.86
N ALA A 149 1.52 5.14 -7.24
CA ALA A 149 0.47 4.33 -7.86
C ALA A 149 -0.19 5.07 -9.03
N SER A 150 -0.44 6.37 -8.91
CA SER A 150 -1.02 7.14 -10.02
C SER A 150 -0.07 7.29 -11.21
N LEU A 151 1.24 7.43 -10.97
CA LEU A 151 2.24 7.58 -12.02
C LEU A 151 2.60 6.26 -12.71
N TYR A 152 2.75 5.19 -11.92
CA TYR A 152 3.36 3.93 -12.37
C TYR A 152 2.47 2.70 -12.17
N GLY A 153 1.45 2.78 -11.33
CA GLY A 153 0.52 1.70 -11.03
C GLY A 153 -0.64 1.58 -12.04
N GLN A 154 -1.43 0.54 -11.85
CA GLN A 154 -2.62 0.25 -12.66
C GLN A 154 -3.91 0.63 -11.93
N THR A 155 -3.86 0.64 -10.61
CA THR A 155 -4.98 0.82 -9.69
C THR A 155 -4.98 2.23 -9.12
N TYR A 156 -6.18 2.79 -8.97
CA TYR A 156 -6.35 4.04 -8.25
C TYR A 156 -6.25 3.77 -6.75
N LEU A 157 -5.40 4.53 -6.07
CA LEU A 157 -5.24 4.47 -4.62
C LEU A 157 -5.67 5.81 -4.03
N VAL A 158 -6.59 5.76 -3.07
CA VAL A 158 -7.00 6.93 -2.29
C VAL A 158 -5.80 7.40 -1.45
N ASP A 159 -5.57 8.71 -1.39
CA ASP A 159 -4.50 9.24 -0.55
C ASP A 159 -4.83 9.10 0.95
N ASP A 160 -3.78 8.92 1.77
CA ASP A 160 -3.93 8.68 3.21
C ASP A 160 -4.64 9.84 3.92
N GLU A 161 -4.50 11.07 3.42
CA GLU A 161 -5.11 12.24 4.01
C GLU A 161 -6.63 12.27 3.79
N THR A 162 -7.08 11.87 2.60
CA THR A 162 -8.50 11.64 2.28
C THR A 162 -9.06 10.45 3.04
N PHE A 163 -8.30 9.35 3.11
CA PHE A 163 -8.74 8.11 3.79
C PHE A 163 -8.88 8.27 5.30
N TYR A 164 -7.84 8.79 5.97
CA TYR A 164 -7.83 8.98 7.42
C TYR A 164 -8.48 10.30 7.86
N GLY A 165 -8.58 11.29 6.98
CA GLY A 165 -8.98 12.65 7.31
C GLY A 165 -7.82 13.51 7.83
N LYS A 166 -8.11 14.81 8.05
CA LYS A 166 -7.11 15.82 8.44
C LYS A 166 -7.29 16.32 9.87
N GLY A 167 -6.15 16.61 10.52
CA GLY A 167 -6.10 17.30 11.80
C GLY A 167 -6.95 16.62 12.87
N VAL A 168 -7.86 17.37 13.49
CA VAL A 168 -8.75 16.84 14.56
C VAL A 168 -9.76 15.81 14.09
N LYS A 169 -10.01 15.71 12.78
CA LYS A 169 -10.90 14.71 12.19
C LYS A 169 -10.17 13.43 11.77
N LYS A 170 -8.84 13.39 11.95
CA LYS A 170 -8.04 12.22 11.58
C LYS A 170 -8.43 11.03 12.47
N ALA A 171 -8.86 9.93 11.87
CA ALA A 171 -9.26 8.72 12.56
C ALA A 171 -8.97 7.49 11.69
N ILE A 172 -8.75 6.34 12.33
CA ILE A 172 -8.73 5.06 11.62
C ILE A 172 -10.20 4.68 11.35
N PRO A 173 -10.59 4.42 10.08
CA PRO A 173 -11.94 3.96 9.75
C PRO A 173 -12.26 2.59 10.34
N GLU A 174 -13.40 2.03 9.93
CA GLU A 174 -13.77 0.66 10.24
C GLU A 174 -12.66 -0.34 9.86
N ARG A 175 -12.44 -1.36 10.70
CA ARG A 175 -11.37 -2.35 10.55
C ARG A 175 -11.29 -2.93 9.14
N GLU A 176 -12.40 -3.36 8.56
CA GLU A 176 -12.41 -3.98 7.23
C GLU A 176 -11.92 -3.00 6.15
N LYS A 177 -12.44 -1.76 6.16
CA LYS A 177 -12.00 -0.70 5.24
C LYS A 177 -10.54 -0.31 5.44
N PHE A 178 -10.08 -0.29 6.69
CA PHE A 178 -8.67 -0.04 7.01
C PHE A 178 -7.77 -1.11 6.42
N LEU A 179 -8.10 -2.39 6.61
CA LEU A 179 -7.32 -3.51 6.10
C LEU A 179 -7.37 -3.61 4.57
N GLU A 180 -8.52 -3.32 3.96
CA GLU A 180 -8.64 -3.19 2.51
C GLU A 180 -7.75 -2.07 1.97
N HIS A 181 -7.74 -0.90 2.62
CA HIS A 181 -6.85 0.20 2.24
C HIS A 181 -5.37 -0.19 2.33
N LEU A 182 -4.96 -0.97 3.35
CA LEU A 182 -3.59 -1.49 3.42
C LEU A 182 -3.28 -2.47 2.28
N ALA A 183 -4.23 -3.34 1.93
CA ALA A 183 -4.06 -4.27 0.81
C ALA A 183 -3.97 -3.51 -0.54
N CYS A 184 -4.78 -2.48 -0.75
CA CYS A 184 -4.75 -1.62 -1.94
C CYS A 184 -3.39 -0.96 -2.18
N LYS A 185 -2.61 -0.69 -1.12
CA LYS A 185 -1.25 -0.13 -1.23
C LYS A 185 -0.25 -1.09 -1.89
N LEU A 186 -0.59 -2.38 -2.00
CA LEU A 186 0.25 -3.45 -2.55
C LEU A 186 -0.25 -4.01 -3.88
N ALA A 187 -1.44 -3.58 -4.32
CA ALA A 187 -2.10 -4.05 -5.54
C ALA A 187 -1.54 -3.40 -6.82
#